data_AF-A0AA88RG49-F1
#
_entry.id   AF-A0AA88RG49-F1
#
_cell.length_a   1.000
_cell.length_b   1.000
_cell.length_c   1.000
_cell.angle_alpha   90.00
_cell.angle_beta   90.00
_cell.angle_gamma   90.00
#
_symmetry.space_group_name_H-M   'P 1'
#
loop_
_entity.id
_entity.type
_entity.pdbx_description
1 polymer ?
#
loop_
_entity_poly.entity_id
_entity_poly.type
_entity_poly.pdbx_seq_one_letter_code
_entity_poly.pdbx_strand_id
1 'polypeptide(L)'
;FSHFSFYVAIDNGAEGEREFNYDEGSAKGPGHWGELRSEWSMCNSGRMQSPIDLLNERVETVSNLGKLNRDYKPSNASLINRGHDMMVRTVTKEQVKLIREAVHDVSCLHR
;
A
#
# COMPACT_ATOMS: atom_id res chain seq x y z
N PHE A 1 -12.97 -10.89 -2.98
CA PHE A 1 -13.01 -10.02 -1.80
C PHE A 1 -11.83 -9.06 -1.88
N SER A 2 -12.10 -7.87 -2.40
CA SER A 2 -11.11 -6.83 -2.65
C SER A 2 -10.56 -6.34 -1.31
N HIS A 3 -9.28 -6.59 -1.06
CA HIS A 3 -8.57 -6.10 0.11
C HIS A 3 -7.82 -4.83 -0.29
N PHE A 4 -8.27 -3.69 0.24
CA PHE A 4 -7.47 -2.47 0.21
C PHE A 4 -6.33 -2.61 1.21
N SER A 5 -5.11 -2.34 0.76
CA SER A 5 -3.92 -2.27 1.61
C SER A 5 -3.21 -0.93 1.44
N PHE A 6 -2.94 -0.27 2.57
CA PHE A 6 -1.94 0.80 2.69
C PHE A 6 -0.57 0.15 2.96
N TYR A 7 0.44 0.46 2.14
CA TYR A 7 1.80 -0.10 2.26
C TYR A 7 2.79 0.94 2.80
N VAL A 8 3.65 0.47 3.70
CA VAL A 8 4.72 1.23 4.33
C VAL A 8 6.04 0.51 3.95
N ALA A 9 6.71 0.94 2.87
CA ALA A 9 7.92 0.29 2.31
C ALA A 9 9.22 1.04 2.62
N ILE A 10 10.34 0.35 2.88
CA ILE A 10 11.60 1.01 3.28
C ILE A 10 12.38 1.42 2.03
N ASP A 11 12.58 2.72 1.83
CA ASP A 11 13.50 3.25 0.84
C ASP A 11 14.50 4.22 1.50
N ASN A 12 15.78 4.03 1.24
CA ASN A 12 16.85 4.92 1.69
C ASN A 12 17.02 5.96 0.59
N GLY A 13 16.46 7.15 0.83
CA GLY A 13 16.32 8.22 -0.17
C GLY A 13 17.52 8.41 -1.07
N ALA A 14 17.30 8.22 -2.36
CA ALA A 14 18.09 8.85 -3.40
C ALA A 14 17.24 9.98 -4.00
N GLU A 15 17.70 11.23 -3.86
CA GLU A 15 17.28 12.31 -4.74
C GLU A 15 17.89 12.08 -6.14
N GLY A 16 17.40 11.04 -6.80
CA GLY A 16 17.51 10.84 -8.25
C GLY A 16 16.16 11.17 -8.88
N GLU A 17 16.13 11.40 -10.19
CA GLU A 17 14.89 11.54 -10.94
C GLU A 17 13.92 10.43 -10.54
N ARG A 18 12.82 10.78 -9.87
CA ARG A 18 11.86 9.79 -9.38
C ARG A 18 11.40 8.94 -10.55
N GLU A 19 11.45 7.62 -10.38
CA GLU A 19 11.11 6.68 -11.44
C GLU A 19 9.62 6.73 -11.78
N PHE A 20 8.80 7.08 -10.80
CA PHE A 20 7.36 7.30 -10.92
C PHE A 20 6.93 8.59 -10.21
N ASN A 21 5.76 9.12 -10.57
CA ASN A 21 5.09 10.22 -9.88
C ASN A 21 3.56 9.99 -9.87
N TYR A 22 2.84 10.94 -9.29
CA TYR A 22 1.37 10.93 -9.19
C TYR A 22 0.69 11.91 -10.16
N ASP A 23 1.44 12.50 -11.08
CA ASP A 23 0.90 13.48 -12.02
C ASP A 23 0.22 12.73 -13.17
N GLU A 24 -1.12 12.78 -13.25
CA GLU A 24 -1.92 12.03 -14.22
C GLU A 24 -1.51 12.22 -15.69
N GLY A 25 -1.03 13.42 -16.05
CA GLY A 25 -0.59 13.74 -17.41
C GLY A 25 0.87 13.39 -17.70
N SER A 26 1.60 12.83 -16.74
CA SER A 26 3.02 12.52 -16.89
C SER A 26 3.23 11.13 -17.48
N ALA A 27 4.26 10.96 -18.30
CA ALA A 27 4.72 9.64 -18.73
C ALA A 27 5.20 8.75 -17.56
N LYS A 28 5.45 9.34 -16.39
CA LYS A 28 5.78 8.64 -15.13
C LYS A 28 4.58 8.55 -14.17
N GLY A 29 3.40 8.98 -14.62
CA GLY A 29 2.17 9.03 -13.83
C GLY A 29 1.48 7.67 -13.68
N PRO A 30 0.43 7.60 -12.84
CA PRO A 30 -0.25 6.35 -12.49
C PRO A 30 -0.77 5.55 -13.68
N GLY A 31 -1.26 6.23 -14.73
CA GLY A 31 -1.71 5.58 -15.97
C GLY A 31 -0.62 4.80 -16.71
N HIS A 32 0.66 5.05 -16.43
CA HIS A 32 1.80 4.44 -17.12
C HIS A 32 2.70 3.58 -16.22
N TRP A 33 2.40 3.43 -14.93
CA TRP A 33 3.32 2.73 -14.00
C TRP A 33 3.67 1.30 -14.45
N GLY A 34 2.72 0.58 -15.05
CA GLY A 34 2.98 -0.78 -15.54
C GLY A 34 3.89 -0.87 -16.77
N GLU A 35 4.19 0.26 -17.41
CA GLU A 35 5.06 0.37 -18.59
C GLU A 35 6.49 0.79 -18.19
N LEU A 36 6.67 1.36 -17.00
CA LEU A 36 7.97 1.85 -16.53
C LEU A 36 8.96 0.72 -16.25
N ARG A 37 8.47 -0.42 -15.74
CA ARG A 37 9.26 -1.60 -15.42
C ARG A 37 8.45 -2.88 -15.65
N SER A 38 9.09 -3.93 -16.15
CA SER A 38 8.46 -5.24 -16.38
C SER A 38 7.81 -5.82 -15.12
N GLU A 39 8.45 -5.60 -13.97
CA GLU A 39 8.04 -6.05 -12.65
C GLU A 39 6.76 -5.35 -12.15
N TRP A 40 6.40 -4.20 -12.75
CA TRP A 40 5.22 -3.41 -12.37
C TRP A 40 4.04 -3.63 -13.32
N SER A 41 4.16 -4.55 -14.29
CA SER A 41 3.12 -4.83 -15.29
C SER A 41 1.72 -5.09 -14.72
N MET A 42 1.63 -5.57 -13.46
CA MET A 42 0.37 -5.76 -12.75
C MET A 42 -0.40 -4.46 -12.49
N CYS A 43 0.27 -3.31 -12.45
CA CYS A 43 -0.40 -2.02 -12.23
C CYS A 43 -1.22 -1.57 -13.45
N ASN A 44 -0.99 -2.18 -14.63
CA ASN A 44 -1.81 -1.99 -15.83
C ASN A 44 -2.67 -3.23 -16.15
N SER A 45 -2.09 -4.43 -16.07
CA SER A 45 -2.76 -5.68 -16.48
C SER A 45 -3.57 -6.35 -15.37
N GLY A 46 -3.40 -5.94 -14.11
CA GLY A 46 -4.06 -6.54 -12.97
C GLY A 46 -5.56 -6.23 -12.93
N ARG A 47 -6.38 -7.25 -12.65
CA ARG A 47 -7.86 -7.11 -12.60
C ARG A 47 -8.42 -6.90 -11.19
N MET A 48 -7.57 -6.95 -10.18
CA MET A 48 -7.92 -6.80 -8.77
C MET A 48 -7.04 -5.74 -8.11
N GLN A 49 -6.85 -4.61 -8.80
CA GLN A 49 -6.08 -3.47 -8.28
C GLN A 49 -6.89 -2.64 -7.29
N SER A 50 -6.19 -1.95 -6.41
CA SER A 50 -6.74 -0.94 -5.49
C SER A 50 -6.20 0.44 -5.88
N PRO A 51 -6.87 1.55 -5.52
CA PRO A 51 -8.15 1.62 -4.80
C PRO A 51 -9.34 1.20 -5.69
N ILE A 52 -10.44 0.79 -5.06
CA ILE A 52 -11.75 0.64 -5.71
C ILE A 52 -12.75 1.66 -5.16
N ASP A 53 -13.94 1.69 -5.75
CA ASP A 53 -15.01 2.56 -5.29
C ASP A 53 -15.99 1.79 -4.36
N LEU A 54 -16.04 2.20 -3.09
CA LEU A 54 -16.87 1.57 -2.05
C LEU A 54 -18.22 2.28 -1.95
N LEU A 55 -19.16 1.85 -2.80
CA LEU A 55 -20.54 2.36 -2.81
C LEU A 55 -21.47 1.49 -1.97
N ASN A 56 -22.28 2.12 -1.11
CA ASN A 56 -23.23 1.42 -0.23
C ASN A 56 -24.23 0.55 -1.00
N GLU A 57 -24.56 0.90 -2.25
CA GLU A 57 -25.50 0.17 -3.09
C GLU A 57 -24.92 -1.17 -3.59
N ARG A 58 -23.59 -1.34 -3.58
CA ARG A 58 -22.89 -2.52 -4.12
C ARG A 58 -22.23 -3.39 -3.05
N VAL A 59 -22.37 -3.05 -1.77
CA VAL A 59 -21.79 -3.84 -0.67
C VAL A 59 -22.78 -4.87 -0.15
N GLU A 60 -22.26 -6.04 0.19
CA GLU A 60 -22.99 -7.06 0.93
C GLU A 60 -22.67 -6.93 2.41
N THR A 61 -23.69 -6.76 3.26
CA THR A 61 -23.48 -6.67 4.71
C THR A 61 -23.38 -8.08 5.29
N VAL A 62 -22.17 -8.46 5.68
CA VAL A 62 -21.87 -9.77 6.25
C VAL A 62 -21.75 -9.66 7.77
N SER A 63 -22.81 -10.02 8.49
CA SER A 63 -22.94 -9.78 9.95
C SER A 63 -22.16 -10.77 10.83
N ASN A 64 -21.68 -11.89 10.28
CA ASN A 64 -20.92 -12.91 11.00
C ASN A 64 -19.40 -12.67 11.03
N LEU A 65 -18.91 -11.55 10.49
CA LEU A 65 -17.47 -11.18 10.56
C LEU A 65 -17.02 -10.77 11.98
N GLY A 66 -17.97 -10.46 12.87
CA GLY A 66 -17.68 -9.98 14.21
C GLY A 66 -17.08 -8.57 14.22
N LYS A 67 -16.66 -8.10 15.41
CA LYS A 67 -15.93 -6.83 15.55
C LYS A 67 -14.45 -7.06 15.29
N LEU A 68 -13.82 -6.11 14.59
CA LEU A 68 -12.37 -6.11 14.46
C LEU A 68 -11.72 -5.98 15.84
N ASN A 69 -11.02 -7.02 16.29
CA ASN A 69 -10.29 -7.01 17.54
C ASN A 69 -9.00 -6.19 17.36
N ARG A 70 -8.78 -5.19 18.22
CA ARG A 70 -7.64 -4.28 18.16
C ARG A 70 -6.96 -4.26 19.52
N ASP A 71 -5.72 -4.72 19.58
CA ASP A 71 -4.89 -4.64 20.79
C ASP A 71 -3.60 -3.87 20.51
N TYR A 72 -3.73 -2.63 20.05
CA TYR A 72 -2.58 -1.76 19.80
C TYR A 72 -1.96 -1.31 21.13
N LYS A 73 -0.63 -1.43 21.24
CA LYS A 73 0.14 -0.95 22.40
C LYS A 73 1.02 0.25 22.01
N PRO A 74 1.24 1.21 22.92
CA PRO A 74 2.20 2.29 22.69
C PRO A 74 3.59 1.75 22.36
N SER A 75 4.34 2.47 21.52
CA SER A 75 5.69 2.10 21.14
C SER A 75 6.47 3.32 20.69
N ASN A 76 7.79 3.27 20.87
CA ASN A 76 8.67 4.25 20.27
C ASN A 76 8.60 4.11 18.74
N ALA A 77 8.47 5.25 18.07
CA ALA A 77 8.30 5.30 16.62
C ALA A 77 9.09 6.44 15.99
N SER A 78 9.52 6.22 14.76
CA SER A 78 10.10 7.25 13.89
C SER A 78 9.12 7.60 12.79
N LEU A 79 8.98 8.89 12.50
CA LEU A 79 8.26 9.39 11.34
C LEU A 79 9.27 9.60 10.20
N ILE A 80 9.02 9.00 9.05
CA ILE A 80 9.93 8.96 7.91
C ILE A 80 9.19 9.49 6.69
N ASN A 81 9.76 10.48 6.00
CA ASN A 81 9.28 10.92 4.70
C ASN A 81 10.05 10.16 3.61
N ARG A 82 9.34 9.48 2.71
CA ARG A 82 9.95 8.70 1.60
C ARG A 82 9.90 9.41 0.25
N GLY A 83 9.51 10.68 0.24
CA GLY A 83 9.33 11.48 -0.96
C GLY A 83 8.00 11.24 -1.69
N HIS A 84 7.48 10.00 -1.64
CA HIS A 84 6.19 9.62 -2.24
C HIS A 84 5.09 9.32 -1.21
N ASP A 85 5.43 9.17 0.07
CA ASP A 85 4.49 9.12 1.20
C ASP A 85 5.20 9.41 2.56
N MET A 86 4.44 9.35 3.65
CA MET A 86 4.95 9.39 5.02
C MET A 86 4.72 8.04 5.71
N MET A 87 5.78 7.52 6.33
CA MET A 87 5.81 6.24 7.05
C MET A 87 5.99 6.46 8.54
N VAL A 88 5.22 5.73 9.36
CA VAL A 88 5.55 5.52 10.78
C VAL A 88 6.23 4.16 10.93
N ARG A 89 7.43 4.15 11.53
CA ARG A 89 8.18 2.92 11.82
C ARG A 89 8.30 2.71 13.33
N THR A 90 7.82 1.58 13.82
CA THR A 90 7.94 1.18 15.23
C THR A 90 9.21 0.36 15.49
N VAL A 91 9.66 0.32 16.74
CA VAL A 91 10.92 -0.35 17.13
C VAL A 91 10.78 -1.87 17.28
N THR A 92 9.62 -2.39 17.69
CA THR A 92 9.46 -3.82 18.01
C THR A 92 9.03 -4.65 16.79
N LYS A 93 9.68 -5.81 16.58
CA LYS A 93 9.37 -6.73 15.48
C LYS A 93 7.98 -7.35 15.62
N GLU A 94 7.49 -7.45 16.85
CA GLU A 94 6.18 -7.98 17.21
C GLU A 94 5.05 -7.08 16.69
N GLN A 95 5.23 -5.76 16.78
CA GLN A 95 4.28 -4.81 16.19
C GLN A 95 4.36 -4.79 14.67
N VAL A 96 5.57 -4.90 14.11
CA VAL A 96 5.74 -5.05 12.66
C VAL A 96 5.11 -6.35 12.14
N LYS A 97 5.15 -7.45 12.91
CA LYS A 97 4.52 -8.73 12.56
C LYS A 97 3.00 -8.64 12.59
N LEU A 98 2.40 -8.00 13.60
CA LEU A 98 0.96 -7.72 13.65
C LEU A 98 0.50 -6.83 12.47
N ILE A 99 1.37 -5.95 11.99
CA ILE A 99 1.10 -5.13 10.80
C ILE A 99 1.29 -5.94 9.50
N ARG A 100 2.27 -6.85 9.43
CA ARG A 100 2.61 -7.63 8.22
C ARG A 100 1.69 -8.83 7.97
N GLU A 101 1.24 -9.52 9.00
CA GLU A 101 0.32 -10.68 8.85
C GLU A 101 -1.04 -10.27 8.24
N ALA A 102 -1.39 -8.99 8.28
CA ALA A 102 -2.61 -8.45 7.69
C ALA A 102 -2.49 -8.03 6.20
N VAL A 103 -1.26 -8.00 5.62
CA VAL A 103 -0.96 -7.21 4.40
C VAL A 103 -0.34 -8.08 3.27
N HIS A 104 -0.61 -9.38 3.26
CA HIS A 104 -0.19 -10.24 2.15
C HIS A 104 -1.14 -10.10 0.95
N ASP A 105 -0.84 -9.16 0.06
CA ASP A 105 -1.06 -9.31 -1.39
C ASP A 105 -0.05 -8.43 -2.16
N VAL A 106 1.02 -9.06 -2.62
CA VAL A 106 2.25 -8.39 -3.09
C VAL A 106 2.25 -8.41 -4.61
N SER A 107 2.06 -7.27 -5.29
CA SER A 107 2.28 -7.20 -6.76
C SER A 107 2.59 -5.83 -7.38
N CYS A 108 2.35 -4.68 -6.73
CA CYS A 108 2.70 -3.35 -7.31
C CYS A 108 3.81 -2.58 -6.58
N LEU A 109 4.22 -2.99 -5.39
CA LEU A 109 5.34 -2.36 -4.67
C LEU A 109 6.22 -3.45 -4.05
N HIS A 110 7.20 -3.89 -4.83
CA HIS A 110 8.38 -4.70 -4.47
C HIS A 110 8.19 -5.93 -3.54
N ARG A 111 8.61 -7.07 -4.10
CA ARG A 111 8.87 -8.39 -3.51
C ARG A 111 8.89 -8.51 -1.99
#